data_AF-A0A967WCB7-F1
#
_entry.id   AF-A0A967WCB7-F1
#
_cell.length_a   1.000
_cell.length_b   1.000
_cell.length_c   1.000
_cell.angle_alpha   90.00
_cell.angle_beta   90.00
_cell.angle_gamma   90.00
#
_symmetry.space_group_name_H-M   'P 1'
#
loop_
_entity.id
_entity.type
_entity.pdbx_description
1 polymer ?
#
loop_
_entity_poly.entity_id
_entity_poly.type
_entity_poly.pdbx_seq_one_letter_code
_entity_poly.pdbx_strand_id
1 'polypeptide(L)'
;GDASFTASFPTQIPDGSFVSATATDPGSNTSEFSLARSTVPNQPPVADAGTPQTVHTGTVTLHGSGSYDPDGDALTYLWEQTGGTPVTLSDPTAESPTFDSPLV
;
A
#
# COMPACT_ATOMS: atom_id res chain seq x y z
N GLY A 1 -38.71 11.35 -29.08
CA GLY A 1 -38.19 12.31 -28.11
C GLY A 1 -36.94 11.72 -27.54
N ASP A 2 -35.84 11.97 -28.22
CA ASP A 2 -34.47 11.75 -27.83
C ASP A 2 -34.17 12.64 -26.61
N ALA A 3 -34.20 12.05 -25.41
CA ALA A 3 -33.73 12.73 -24.22
C ALA A 3 -32.21 12.91 -24.34
N SER A 4 -31.75 14.16 -24.43
CA SER A 4 -30.33 14.50 -24.36
C SER A 4 -29.93 14.58 -22.89
N PHE A 5 -28.98 13.75 -22.47
CA PHE A 5 -28.40 13.79 -21.13
C PHE A 5 -27.10 14.59 -21.18
N THR A 6 -26.99 15.65 -20.38
CA THR A 6 -25.72 16.37 -20.17
C THR A 6 -25.19 15.99 -18.80
N ALA A 7 -24.12 15.20 -18.74
CA ALA A 7 -23.41 14.93 -17.49
C ALA A 7 -22.15 15.82 -17.42
N SER A 8 -22.01 16.55 -16.32
CA SER A 8 -20.82 17.34 -16.02
C SER A 8 -20.01 16.62 -14.95
N PHE A 9 -18.78 16.24 -15.27
CA PHE A 9 -17.87 15.57 -14.33
C PHE A 9 -16.71 16.51 -13.99
N PRO A 10 -16.35 16.70 -12.70
CA PRO A 10 -15.07 17.30 -12.36
C PRO A 10 -13.93 16.34 -12.74
N THR A 11 -12.93 16.83 -13.47
CA THR A 11 -11.88 16.01 -14.12
C THR A 11 -10.85 15.44 -13.14
N GLN A 12 -10.84 15.84 -11.86
CA GLN A 12 -10.00 15.20 -10.85
C GLN A 12 -10.66 15.23 -9.48
N ILE A 13 -10.56 14.11 -8.77
CA ILE A 13 -10.95 13.99 -7.38
C ILE A 13 -9.77 13.44 -6.59
N PRO A 14 -9.07 14.27 -5.82
CA PRO A 14 -8.21 13.83 -4.72
C PRO A 14 -9.04 13.04 -3.70
N ASP A 15 -8.40 12.11 -3.00
CA ASP A 15 -9.04 11.11 -2.13
C ASP A 15 -10.22 11.67 -1.32
N GLY A 16 -11.42 11.18 -1.64
CA GLY A 16 -12.61 11.40 -0.84
C GLY A 16 -13.73 12.28 -1.41
N SER A 17 -13.69 12.72 -2.68
CA SER A 17 -14.82 13.48 -3.25
C SER A 17 -15.84 12.62 -4.02
N PHE A 18 -17.09 13.09 -4.00
CA PHE A 18 -18.25 12.47 -4.63
C PHE A 18 -18.43 13.03 -6.03
N VAL A 19 -18.74 12.17 -7.00
CA VAL A 19 -19.26 12.62 -8.29
C VAL A 19 -20.78 12.57 -8.21
N SER A 20 -21.44 13.71 -8.37
CA SER A 20 -22.88 13.75 -8.66
C SER A 20 -23.11 14.15 -10.11
N ALA A 21 -24.06 13.49 -10.77
CA ALA A 21 -24.55 13.86 -12.08
C ALA A 21 -26.07 14.04 -12.02
N THR A 22 -26.56 15.07 -12.70
CA THR A 22 -28.00 15.34 -12.85
C THR A 22 -28.39 15.21 -14.31
N ALA A 23 -29.36 14.36 -14.58
CA ALA A 23 -30.04 14.27 -15.86
C ALA A 23 -31.29 15.15 -15.85
N THR A 24 -31.53 15.95 -16.89
CA THR A 24 -32.76 16.75 -17.05
C THR A 24 -33.37 16.51 -18.42
N ASP A 25 -34.66 16.20 -18.50
CA ASP A 25 -35.39 16.05 -19.77
C ASP A 25 -35.99 17.39 -20.28
N PRO A 26 -36.51 17.46 -21.52
CA PRO A 26 -37.14 18.69 -22.04
C PRO A 26 -38.38 19.16 -21.28
N GLY A 27 -38.99 18.30 -20.46
CA GLY A 27 -40.12 18.59 -19.57
C GLY A 27 -39.69 19.05 -18.17
N SER A 28 -38.40 19.27 -17.93
CA SER A 28 -37.81 19.58 -16.62
C SER A 28 -37.89 18.46 -15.57
N ASN A 29 -38.10 17.20 -15.98
CA ASN A 29 -37.91 16.09 -15.04
C ASN A 29 -36.42 15.89 -14.77
N THR A 30 -36.05 15.72 -13.51
CA THR A 30 -34.65 15.51 -13.09
C THR A 30 -34.42 14.12 -12.50
N SER A 31 -33.21 13.60 -12.65
CA SER A 31 -32.74 12.40 -11.94
C SER A 31 -31.28 12.58 -11.52
N GLU A 32 -30.96 12.16 -10.30
CA GLU A 32 -29.62 12.30 -9.73
C GLU A 32 -28.95 10.93 -9.59
N PHE A 33 -27.64 10.90 -9.87
CA PHE A 33 -26.79 9.74 -9.68
C PHE A 33 -25.56 10.16 -8.87
N SER A 34 -25.22 9.40 -7.84
CA SER A 34 -24.02 9.63 -7.02
C SER A 34 -23.09 8.41 -7.04
N LEU A 35 -21.81 8.67 -7.29
CA LEU A 35 -20.73 7.70 -7.08
C LEU A 35 -19.98 8.12 -5.81
N ALA A 36 -19.95 7.23 -4.83
CA ALA A 36 -19.12 7.37 -3.64
C ALA A 36 -17.88 6.49 -3.80
N ARG A 37 -16.69 7.09 -3.82
CA ARG A 37 -15.44 6.35 -3.62
C ARG A 37 -15.26 6.16 -2.11
N SER A 38 -14.95 4.95 -1.67
CA SER A 38 -14.60 4.69 -0.26
C SER A 38 -13.46 5.62 0.15
N THR A 39 -13.69 6.44 1.18
CA THR A 39 -12.77 7.51 1.60
C THR A 39 -11.87 7.08 2.76
N VAL A 40 -11.67 5.77 2.98
CA VAL A 40 -10.79 5.30 4.06
C VAL A 40 -9.38 5.78 3.70
N PRO A 41 -8.76 6.67 4.51
CA PRO A 41 -7.40 7.11 4.26
C PRO A 41 -6.46 5.91 4.36
N ASN A 42 -5.47 5.82 3.46
CA ASN A 42 -4.46 4.77 3.52
C ASN A 42 -3.72 4.82 4.85
N GLN A 43 -3.58 3.68 5.47
CA GLN A 43 -2.79 3.46 6.67
C GLN A 43 -1.36 3.09 6.24
N PRO A 44 -0.34 3.48 7.00
CA PRO A 44 1.02 3.06 6.71
C PRO A 44 1.20 1.57 7.07
N PRO A 45 2.14 0.87 6.42
CA PRO A 45 2.49 -0.49 6.80
C PRO A 45 3.18 -0.53 8.17
N VAL A 46 3.04 -1.65 8.86
CA VAL A 46 3.74 -1.97 10.11
C VAL A 46 4.89 -2.90 9.78
N ALA A 47 6.12 -2.47 10.05
CA ALA A 47 7.31 -3.29 9.90
C ALA A 47 7.59 -4.11 11.17
N ASP A 48 7.75 -5.43 11.02
CA ASP A 48 8.09 -6.36 12.10
C ASP A 48 9.20 -7.30 11.63
N ALA A 49 10.36 -7.19 12.29
CA ALA A 49 11.56 -8.00 12.03
C ALA A 49 11.64 -9.26 12.92
N GLY A 50 10.63 -9.51 13.76
CA GLY A 50 10.62 -10.58 14.74
C GLY A 50 11.49 -10.32 15.96
N THR A 51 11.75 -11.38 16.73
CA THR A 51 12.57 -11.31 17.95
C THR A 51 14.06 -11.19 17.63
N PRO A 52 14.87 -10.51 18.47
CA PRO A 52 16.32 -10.46 18.32
C PRO A 52 16.94 -11.85 18.23
N GLN A 53 17.89 -12.02 17.31
CA GLN A 53 18.59 -13.28 17.08
C GLN A 53 20.02 -13.22 17.64
N THR A 54 20.47 -14.31 18.24
CA THR A 54 21.86 -14.50 18.68
C THR A 54 22.44 -15.71 17.96
N VAL A 55 23.42 -15.50 17.08
CA VAL A 55 24.04 -16.56 16.28
C VAL A 55 25.56 -16.50 16.48
N HIS A 56 26.18 -17.66 16.77
CA HIS A 56 27.63 -17.74 16.96
C HIS A 56 28.36 -17.98 15.64
N THR A 57 27.91 -18.94 14.84
CA THR A 57 28.39 -19.20 13.48
C THR A 57 27.24 -19.74 12.63
N GLY A 58 27.22 -19.39 11.33
CA GLY A 58 26.29 -19.94 10.33
C GLY A 58 25.45 -18.88 9.63
N THR A 59 24.51 -19.36 8.81
CA THR A 59 23.58 -18.51 8.06
C THR A 59 22.46 -18.00 8.96
N VAL A 60 22.23 -16.70 8.92
CA VAL A 60 21.17 -15.98 9.62
C VAL A 60 20.08 -15.63 8.61
N THR A 61 18.82 -15.84 8.97
CA THR A 61 17.66 -15.41 8.17
C THR A 61 16.98 -14.25 8.89
N LEU A 62 16.83 -13.12 8.21
CA LEU A 62 16.00 -12.01 8.69
C LEU A 62 14.55 -12.31 8.36
N HIS A 63 13.61 -12.02 9.27
CA HIS A 63 12.20 -12.40 9.10
C HIS A 63 11.31 -11.17 9.04
N GLY A 64 10.96 -10.71 7.83
CA GLY A 64 10.03 -9.61 7.61
C GLY A 64 8.55 -10.02 7.55
N SER A 65 8.25 -11.32 7.66
CA SER A 65 6.92 -11.89 7.46
C SER A 65 5.87 -11.53 8.51
N GLY A 66 6.29 -10.95 9.63
CA GLY A 66 5.38 -10.34 10.60
C GLY A 66 4.86 -8.97 10.15
N SER A 67 5.47 -8.37 9.13
CA SER A 67 5.07 -7.06 8.62
C SER A 67 3.72 -7.16 7.90
N TYR A 68 2.89 -6.15 8.03
CA TYR A 68 1.58 -6.11 7.39
C TYR A 68 1.17 -4.68 7.04
N ASP A 69 0.34 -4.56 6.01
CA ASP A 69 -0.39 -3.33 5.72
C ASP A 69 -1.82 -3.46 6.27
N PRO A 70 -2.33 -2.51 7.08
CA PRO A 70 -3.68 -2.58 7.63
C PRO A 70 -4.81 -2.57 6.58
N ASP A 71 -4.55 -2.02 5.39
CA ASP A 71 -5.49 -1.98 4.28
C ASP A 71 -5.33 -3.20 3.35
N GLY A 72 -4.31 -4.03 3.59
CA GLY A 72 -4.01 -5.25 2.83
C GLY A 72 -3.19 -4.99 1.56
N ASP A 73 -2.57 -3.82 1.44
CA ASP A 73 -1.69 -3.50 0.33
C ASP A 73 -0.42 -4.38 0.34
N ALA A 74 0.12 -4.61 -0.87
CA ALA A 74 1.34 -5.37 -1.02
C ALA A 74 2.54 -4.61 -0.43
N LEU A 75 3.37 -5.32 0.35
CA LEU A 75 4.55 -4.75 0.97
C LEU A 75 5.78 -4.83 0.07
N THR A 76 6.65 -3.84 0.21
CA THR A 76 8.03 -3.88 -0.27
C THR A 76 8.97 -3.82 0.94
N TYR A 77 10.16 -4.42 0.80
CA TYR A 77 11.13 -4.55 1.88
C TYR A 77 12.44 -3.85 1.51
N LEU A 78 13.14 -3.35 2.53
CA LEU A 78 14.51 -2.88 2.43
C LEU A 78 15.23 -3.14 3.75
N TRP A 79 16.24 -4.00 3.71
CA TRP A 79 17.09 -4.32 4.84
C TRP A 79 18.42 -3.58 4.74
N GLU A 80 18.74 -2.82 5.79
CA GLU A 80 20.00 -2.08 5.89
C GLU A 80 20.73 -2.47 7.18
N GLN A 81 22.02 -2.79 7.06
CA GLN A 81 22.85 -3.01 8.22
C GLN A 81 23.22 -1.67 8.87
N THR A 82 22.82 -1.48 10.12
CA THR A 82 23.02 -0.23 10.86
C THR A 82 24.23 -0.25 11.79
N GLY A 83 24.90 -1.39 11.95
CA GLY A 83 26.09 -1.51 12.78
C GLY A 83 26.71 -2.92 12.77
N GLY A 84 27.83 -3.07 13.50
CA GLY A 84 28.60 -4.31 13.56
C GLY A 84 29.50 -4.55 12.36
N THR A 85 30.09 -5.75 12.28
CA THR A 85 30.94 -6.15 11.16
C THR A 85 30.10 -6.26 9.88
N PRO A 86 30.48 -5.61 8.77
CA PRO A 86 29.71 -5.65 7.52
C PRO A 86 29.44 -7.07 7.03
N VAL A 87 28.20 -7.33 6.62
CA VAL A 87 27.77 -8.58 5.98
C VAL A 87 27.11 -8.29 4.63
N THR A 88 27.13 -9.27 3.74
CA THR A 88 26.39 -9.21 2.48
C THR A 88 25.05 -9.93 2.66
N LEU A 89 23.95 -9.22 2.47
CA LEU A 89 22.62 -9.82 2.40
C LEU A 89 22.43 -10.51 1.04
N SER A 90 21.72 -11.64 1.03
CA SER A 90 21.40 -12.38 -0.20
C SER A 90 20.56 -11.55 -1.17
N ASP A 91 19.60 -10.78 -0.65
CA ASP A 91 18.77 -9.82 -1.37
C ASP A 91 18.19 -8.81 -0.37
N PRO A 92 18.67 -7.57 -0.28
CA PRO A 92 18.17 -6.60 0.70
C PRO A 92 16.68 -6.24 0.51
N THR A 93 16.06 -6.61 -0.61
CA THR A 93 14.65 -6.31 -0.92
C THR A 93 13.70 -7.50 -0.77
N ALA A 94 14.23 -8.68 -0.43
CA ALA A 94 13.41 -9.84 -0.12
C ALA A 94 12.71 -9.70 1.24
N GLU A 95 11.57 -10.39 1.41
CA GLU A 95 10.86 -10.48 2.69
C GLU A 95 11.72 -11.15 3.78
N SER A 96 12.46 -12.20 3.39
CA SER A 96 13.31 -12.98 4.31
C SER A 96 14.70 -13.25 3.73
N PRO A 97 15.59 -12.24 3.67
CA PRO A 97 16.93 -12.44 3.19
C PRO A 97 17.80 -13.16 4.20
N THR A 98 18.92 -13.69 3.72
CA THR A 98 19.92 -14.36 4.54
C THR A 98 21.27 -13.68 4.47
N PHE A 99 22.10 -13.86 5.48
CA PHE A 99 23.52 -13.54 5.45
C PHE A 99 24.30 -14.55 6.28
N ASP A 100 25.60 -14.70 6.02
CA ASP A 100 26.47 -15.53 6.85
C ASP A 100 27.08 -14.69 7.98
N SER A 101 27.04 -15.22 9.21
CA SER A 101 27.71 -14.61 10.35
C SER A 101 29.19 -14.34 10.03
N PRO A 102 29.72 -13.15 10.33
CA PRO A 102 31.13 -12.86 10.12
C PRO A 102 32.03 -13.87 10.82
N LEU A 103 33.09 -14.33 10.14
CA LEU A 103 34.17 -15.06 10.79
C LEU A 103 34.88 -14.11 11.77
N VAL A 104 34.90 -14.48 13.05
CA VAL A 104 35.64 -13.78 14.11
C VAL A 104 37.04 -14.35 14.27
#